data_AF-A0A2P7TA11-F1
#
_entry.id   AF-A0A2P7TA11-F1
#
_cell.length_a   1.000
_cell.length_b   1.000
_cell.length_c   1.000
_cell.angle_alpha   90.00
_cell.angle_beta   90.00
_cell.angle_gamma   90.00
#
_symmetry.space_group_name_H-M   'P 1'
#
loop_
_entity.id
_entity.type
_entity.pdbx_description
1 polymer ?
#
loop_
_entity_poly.entity_id
_entity_poly.type
_entity_poly.pdbx_seq_one_letter_code
_entity_poly.pdbx_strand_id
1 'polypeptide(L)'
;MSASYQNLIFMLWLMWWSSNPAQAQEGADTTAKKAINYYLSKGHEVYAAKASLKSFEISNMYYDSAYQIALKTNDKRLLLGPTIAKGQIYDAWNKDPQKTIAYYTEAYQIAKGTNAIPYFILYYKQLIAHAYDKIADTLNCSRVLEELLTEIPLRDTSLRVRTDIMPQMALIATQVGNYTLAQKILNKIGKDTIHIKNNPDVYNYKDNYFLAKARIDVYLLCNNHSVYLDSLKFKLSQLGNLSDSLYYIGQLKQLYAKLEQYPQAYTYSQLESELNNRLNNQAGIASMENQLLSSELTLTRQKQELEQVKHRNKNLLIWLMSLITLIVSGLSVGLHRRNKVITRQAQELSSLNKELMQKNEQNELLRKEIHHRTKNNLQIIFSLLKMQERQADDELTQQHLQEARFRVESIAKLHEQLINNNNVIDFHTFITQLIHNITNSIFGAKSGKLLTHLDIEQVIVTSEYILPLALIINEWITNTFKYAQPTSDVTEIVTI
;
A
#
# COMPACT_ATOMS: atom_id res chain seq x y z
N MET A 1 -10.51 -24.42 13.82
CA MET A 1 -11.48 -24.02 14.87
C MET A 1 -11.11 -22.62 15.34
N SER A 2 -12.05 -21.68 15.29
CA SER A 2 -11.83 -20.22 15.38
C SER A 2 -11.41 -19.76 16.78
N ALA A 3 -10.68 -18.64 16.85
CA ALA A 3 -10.25 -17.98 18.10
C ALA A 3 -11.41 -17.68 19.09
N SER A 4 -12.65 -17.62 18.60
CA SER A 4 -13.85 -17.50 19.42
C SER A 4 -14.11 -18.69 20.35
N TYR A 5 -13.74 -19.92 19.96
CA TYR A 5 -13.89 -21.12 20.79
C TYR A 5 -12.87 -21.17 21.94
N GLN A 6 -11.65 -20.68 21.73
CA GLN A 6 -10.63 -20.60 22.80
C GLN A 6 -11.00 -19.55 23.85
N ASN A 7 -11.57 -18.42 23.45
CA ASN A 7 -12.03 -17.39 24.38
C ASN A 7 -13.26 -17.83 25.19
N LEU A 8 -14.17 -18.60 24.59
CA LEU A 8 -15.34 -19.15 25.30
C LEU A 8 -14.92 -20.21 26.33
N ILE A 9 -13.96 -21.08 25.99
CA ILE A 9 -13.38 -22.07 26.93
C ILE A 9 -12.63 -21.36 28.07
N PHE A 10 -11.91 -20.27 27.77
CA PHE A 10 -11.21 -19.48 28.79
C PHE A 10 -12.17 -18.73 29.73
N MET A 11 -13.29 -18.19 29.22
CA MET A 11 -14.35 -17.58 30.05
C MET A 11 -15.10 -18.61 30.91
N LEU A 12 -15.44 -19.77 30.35
CA LEU A 12 -16.09 -20.86 31.10
C LEU A 12 -15.15 -21.45 32.17
N TRP A 13 -13.83 -21.49 31.89
CA TRP A 13 -12.79 -21.87 32.85
C TRP A 13 -12.66 -20.86 34.00
N LEU A 14 -12.71 -19.54 33.70
CA LEU A 14 -12.72 -18.47 34.73
C LEU A 14 -13.98 -18.49 35.61
N MET A 15 -15.15 -18.80 35.04
CA MET A 15 -16.39 -18.96 35.81
C MET A 15 -16.32 -20.18 36.75
N TRP A 16 -15.74 -21.29 36.31
CA TRP A 16 -15.51 -22.48 37.15
C TRP A 16 -14.46 -22.23 38.24
N TRP A 17 -13.39 -21.47 37.92
CA TRP A 17 -12.32 -21.02 38.84
C TRP A 17 -12.88 -20.25 40.06
N SER A 18 -13.94 -19.45 39.86
CA SER A 18 -14.61 -18.71 40.94
C SER A 18 -15.39 -19.57 41.94
N SER A 19 -15.73 -20.80 41.55
CA SER A 19 -16.59 -21.71 42.34
C SER A 19 -15.82 -22.82 43.07
N ASN A 20 -14.54 -23.05 42.73
CA ASN A 20 -13.74 -24.13 43.34
C ASN A 20 -12.21 -23.86 43.25
N PRO A 21 -11.65 -22.95 44.06
CA PRO A 21 -10.28 -22.44 43.90
C PRO A 21 -9.18 -23.51 44.02
N ALA A 22 -9.42 -24.60 44.77
CA ALA A 22 -8.43 -25.67 44.96
C ALA A 22 -8.24 -26.56 43.71
N GLN A 23 -9.32 -27.01 43.06
CA GLN A 23 -9.24 -27.83 41.83
C GLN A 23 -8.73 -27.02 40.63
N ALA A 24 -8.98 -25.72 40.65
CA ALA A 24 -8.62 -24.82 39.57
C ALA A 24 -7.11 -24.48 39.59
N GLN A 25 -6.47 -24.50 40.76
CA GLN A 25 -5.02 -24.40 40.92
C GLN A 25 -4.30 -25.69 40.51
N GLU A 26 -4.85 -26.86 40.86
CA GLU A 26 -4.29 -28.18 40.49
C GLU A 26 -4.35 -28.43 38.96
N GLY A 27 -5.42 -27.99 38.29
CA GLY A 27 -5.54 -28.01 36.83
C GLY A 27 -4.60 -27.01 36.11
N ALA A 28 -4.37 -25.84 36.71
CA ALA A 28 -3.44 -24.84 36.19
C ALA A 28 -1.97 -25.31 36.29
N ASP A 29 -1.59 -25.90 37.43
CA ASP A 29 -0.25 -26.46 37.65
C ASP A 29 0.05 -27.63 36.71
N THR A 30 -0.95 -28.48 36.45
CA THR A 30 -0.85 -29.59 35.49
C THR A 30 -0.64 -29.07 34.05
N THR A 31 -1.31 -27.97 33.69
CA THR A 31 -1.19 -27.34 32.37
C THR A 31 0.16 -26.64 32.22
N ALA A 32 0.60 -25.92 33.25
CA ALA A 32 1.90 -25.25 33.27
C ALA A 32 3.06 -26.25 33.21
N LYS A 33 2.98 -27.37 33.95
CA LYS A 33 3.97 -28.46 33.89
C LYS A 33 4.10 -29.05 32.48
N LYS A 34 2.98 -29.27 31.78
CA LYS A 34 2.99 -29.74 30.39
C LYS A 34 3.66 -28.73 29.45
N ALA A 35 3.34 -27.45 29.60
CA ALA A 35 3.95 -26.39 28.80
C ALA A 35 5.46 -26.26 29.04
N ILE A 36 5.90 -26.29 30.30
CA ILE A 36 7.32 -26.28 30.69
C ILE A 36 8.06 -27.46 30.05
N ASN A 37 7.52 -28.67 30.17
CA ASN A 37 8.14 -29.86 29.60
C ASN A 37 8.21 -29.81 28.07
N TYR A 38 7.18 -29.27 27.41
CA TYR A 38 7.19 -29.07 25.96
C TYR A 38 8.33 -28.15 25.53
N TYR A 39 8.46 -26.98 26.16
CA TYR A 39 9.50 -26.01 25.82
C TYR A 39 10.91 -26.51 26.17
N LEU A 40 11.08 -27.20 27.30
CA LEU A 40 12.35 -27.86 27.63
C LEU A 40 12.74 -28.90 26.58
N SER A 41 11.81 -29.77 26.18
CA SER A 41 12.05 -30.80 25.17
C SER A 41 12.47 -30.18 23.83
N LYS A 42 11.75 -29.16 23.35
CA LYS A 42 12.09 -28.44 22.11
C LYS A 42 13.44 -27.73 22.20
N GLY A 43 13.73 -27.10 23.33
CA GLY A 43 15.01 -26.47 23.59
C GLY A 43 16.17 -27.49 23.55
N HIS A 44 16.00 -28.65 24.18
CA HIS A 44 16.98 -29.74 24.17
C HIS A 44 17.17 -30.37 22.79
N GLU A 45 16.12 -30.54 21.99
CA GLU A 45 16.20 -31.03 20.61
C GLU A 45 17.10 -30.13 19.75
N VAL A 46 16.86 -28.81 19.80
CA VAL A 46 17.68 -27.82 19.09
C VAL A 46 19.10 -27.73 19.67
N TYR A 47 19.24 -27.84 20.99
CA TYR A 47 20.53 -27.77 21.67
C TYR A 47 21.41 -28.98 21.34
N ALA A 48 20.83 -30.18 21.29
CA ALA A 48 21.53 -31.41 20.98
C ALA A 48 22.07 -31.43 19.55
N ALA A 49 21.37 -30.79 18.60
CA ALA A 49 21.82 -30.70 17.22
C ALA A 49 23.13 -29.89 17.06
N LYS A 50 23.42 -28.94 17.97
CA LYS A 50 24.62 -28.07 17.99
C LYS A 50 25.05 -27.54 16.60
N ALA A 51 24.10 -27.30 15.69
CA ALA A 51 24.40 -27.08 14.28
C ALA A 51 25.06 -25.73 13.99
N SER A 52 24.87 -24.72 14.84
CA SER A 52 25.51 -23.40 14.73
C SER A 52 25.36 -22.56 16.01
N LEU A 53 26.03 -21.41 16.09
CA LEU A 53 25.81 -20.40 17.14
C LEU A 53 24.33 -19.96 17.24
N LYS A 54 23.59 -19.99 16.12
CA LYS A 54 22.16 -19.66 16.08
C LYS A 54 21.30 -20.72 16.76
N SER A 55 21.76 -21.98 16.83
CA SER A 55 21.08 -23.05 17.57
C SER A 55 21.03 -22.73 19.07
N PHE A 56 22.08 -22.11 19.63
CA PHE A 56 22.09 -21.71 21.04
C PHE A 56 21.09 -20.59 21.35
N GLU A 57 20.95 -19.63 20.43
CA GLU A 57 19.95 -18.55 20.55
C GLU A 57 18.53 -19.10 20.57
N ILE A 58 18.20 -20.01 19.63
CA ILE A 58 16.89 -20.63 19.53
C ILE A 58 16.58 -21.50 20.75
N SER A 59 17.53 -22.33 21.21
CA SER A 59 17.37 -23.11 22.44
C SER A 59 17.14 -22.22 23.65
N ASN A 60 17.88 -21.12 23.78
CA ASN A 60 17.69 -20.17 24.86
C ASN A 60 16.29 -19.53 24.84
N MET A 61 15.71 -19.22 23.66
CA MET A 61 14.33 -18.71 23.57
C MET A 61 13.28 -19.71 24.12
N TYR A 62 13.48 -21.00 23.85
CA TYR A 62 12.61 -22.04 24.42
C TYR A 62 12.79 -22.18 25.94
N TYR A 63 14.04 -22.14 26.42
CA TYR A 63 14.31 -22.16 27.85
C TYR A 63 13.78 -20.91 28.57
N ASP A 64 13.84 -19.74 27.95
CA ASP A 64 13.24 -18.50 28.46
C ASP A 64 11.72 -18.65 28.61
N SER A 65 11.06 -19.24 27.61
CA SER A 65 9.62 -19.51 27.67
C SER A 65 9.27 -20.46 28.82
N ALA A 66 10.03 -21.55 28.98
CA ALA A 66 9.84 -22.50 30.08
C ALA A 66 10.09 -21.84 31.45
N TYR A 67 11.15 -21.03 31.58
CA TYR A 67 11.52 -20.34 32.81
C TYR A 67 10.47 -19.30 33.22
N GLN A 68 9.96 -18.51 32.28
CA GLN A 68 8.91 -17.51 32.54
C GLN A 68 7.58 -18.14 32.95
N ILE A 69 7.24 -19.31 32.40
CA ILE A 69 6.04 -20.05 32.83
C ILE A 69 6.25 -20.58 34.25
N ALA A 70 7.41 -21.17 34.54
CA ALA A 70 7.73 -21.70 35.87
C ALA A 70 7.79 -20.62 36.96
N LEU A 71 8.23 -19.40 36.65
CA LEU A 71 8.18 -18.28 37.59
C LEU A 71 6.75 -17.93 38.01
N LYS A 72 5.75 -18.19 37.16
CA LYS A 72 4.34 -17.89 37.43
C LYS A 72 3.63 -18.96 38.26
N THR A 73 4.18 -20.17 38.37
CA THR A 73 3.52 -21.29 39.06
C THR A 73 3.74 -21.29 40.57
N ASN A 74 4.60 -20.42 41.12
CA ASN A 74 5.02 -20.39 42.53
C ASN A 74 5.56 -21.74 43.09
N ASP A 75 5.65 -22.78 42.27
CA ASP A 75 6.25 -24.08 42.57
C ASP A 75 7.72 -24.12 42.14
N LYS A 76 8.62 -24.08 43.13
CA LYS A 76 10.07 -24.15 42.92
C LYS A 76 10.53 -25.44 42.25
N ARG A 77 9.79 -26.55 42.34
CA ARG A 77 10.15 -27.81 41.67
C ARG A 77 10.06 -27.69 40.15
N LEU A 78 9.07 -26.95 39.66
CA LEU A 78 8.89 -26.69 38.23
C LEU A 78 9.92 -25.69 37.68
N LEU A 79 10.48 -24.85 38.53
CA LEU A 79 11.54 -23.88 38.18
C LEU A 79 12.92 -24.53 38.00
N LEU A 80 13.19 -25.66 38.67
CA LEU A 80 14.51 -26.29 38.66
C LEU A 80 15.00 -26.67 37.25
N GLY A 81 14.16 -27.36 36.47
CA GLY A 81 14.51 -27.82 35.12
C GLY A 81 14.90 -26.67 34.17
N PRO A 82 14.04 -25.64 34.00
CA PRO A 82 14.36 -24.45 33.23
C PRO A 82 15.62 -23.73 33.68
N THR A 83 15.84 -23.61 35.00
CA THR A 83 17.02 -22.95 35.55
C THR A 83 18.32 -23.67 35.17
N ILE A 84 18.33 -25.01 35.24
CA ILE A 84 19.49 -25.82 34.82
C ILE A 84 19.72 -25.69 33.31
N ALA A 85 18.65 -25.74 32.50
CA ALA A 85 18.76 -25.61 31.05
C ALA A 85 19.33 -24.23 30.66
N LYS A 86 18.94 -23.17 31.37
CA LYS A 86 19.54 -21.83 31.27
C LYS A 86 21.02 -21.84 31.62
N GLY A 87 21.42 -22.47 32.73
CA GLY A 87 22.84 -22.62 33.08
C GLY A 87 23.65 -23.35 32.00
N GLN A 88 23.14 -24.48 31.50
CA GLN A 88 23.78 -25.29 30.46
C GLN A 88 23.96 -24.54 29.13
N ILE A 89 22.95 -23.76 28.72
CA ILE A 89 23.04 -23.00 27.47
C ILE A 89 24.06 -21.87 27.57
N TYR A 90 24.09 -21.12 28.68
CA TYR A 90 25.09 -20.07 28.88
C TYR A 90 26.50 -20.64 29.01
N ASP A 91 26.64 -21.81 29.65
CA ASP A 91 27.90 -22.54 29.70
C ASP A 91 28.36 -22.90 28.28
N ALA A 92 27.52 -23.59 27.49
CA ALA A 92 27.90 -23.98 26.13
C ALA A 92 28.17 -22.78 25.20
N TRP A 93 27.42 -21.69 25.35
CA TRP A 93 27.51 -20.52 24.49
C TRP A 93 28.72 -19.63 24.77
N ASN A 94 29.26 -19.71 26.00
CA ASN A 94 30.47 -19.00 26.45
C ASN A 94 30.45 -17.46 26.25
N LYS A 95 29.26 -16.85 26.19
CA LYS A 95 29.10 -15.39 26.03
C LYS A 95 29.02 -14.62 27.34
N ASP A 96 28.47 -15.22 28.39
CA ASP A 96 28.22 -14.56 29.67
C ASP A 96 28.45 -15.53 30.84
N PRO A 97 29.71 -15.69 31.28
CA PRO A 97 30.08 -16.65 32.32
C PRO A 97 29.46 -16.35 33.68
N GLN A 98 29.16 -15.07 33.98
CA GLN A 98 28.51 -14.68 35.23
C GLN A 98 27.08 -15.23 35.30
N LYS A 99 26.34 -15.21 34.18
CA LYS A 99 25.02 -15.84 34.11
C LYS A 99 25.09 -17.35 34.33
N THR A 100 26.10 -18.03 33.80
CA THR A 100 26.30 -19.47 34.05
C THR A 100 26.39 -19.76 35.54
N ILE A 101 27.24 -19.01 36.27
CA ILE A 101 27.40 -19.16 37.73
C ILE A 101 26.08 -18.84 38.44
N ALA A 102 25.39 -17.76 38.05
CA ALA A 102 24.13 -17.36 38.65
C ALA A 102 23.05 -18.45 38.52
N TYR A 103 22.83 -18.99 37.31
CA TYR A 103 21.82 -20.02 37.09
C TYR A 103 22.18 -21.34 37.77
N TYR A 104 23.44 -21.78 37.77
CA TYR A 104 23.81 -22.99 38.51
C TYR A 104 23.70 -22.80 40.03
N THR A 105 24.00 -21.61 40.54
CA THR A 105 23.80 -21.27 41.95
C THR A 105 22.32 -21.29 42.32
N GLU A 106 21.47 -20.68 41.50
CA GLU A 106 20.01 -20.70 41.67
C GLU A 106 19.47 -22.14 41.64
N ALA A 107 19.89 -22.94 40.66
CA ALA A 107 19.51 -24.35 40.55
C ALA A 107 19.92 -25.16 41.79
N TYR A 108 21.13 -24.94 42.32
CA TYR A 108 21.58 -25.59 43.55
C TYR A 108 20.71 -25.20 44.77
N GLN A 109 20.38 -23.91 44.93
CA GLN A 109 19.52 -23.45 46.03
C GLN A 109 18.09 -24.00 45.91
N ILE A 110 17.52 -24.03 44.69
CA ILE A 110 16.22 -24.63 44.42
C ILE A 110 16.25 -26.12 44.76
N ALA A 111 17.25 -26.87 44.28
CA ALA A 111 17.37 -28.31 44.52
C ALA A 111 17.48 -28.63 46.02
N LYS A 112 18.28 -27.85 46.76
CA LYS A 112 18.40 -27.96 48.22
C LYS A 112 17.07 -27.72 48.94
N GLY A 113 16.25 -26.80 48.43
CA GLY A 113 14.94 -26.48 49.00
C GLY A 113 13.78 -27.41 48.60
N THR A 114 13.96 -28.32 47.64
CA THR A 114 12.83 -29.03 46.98
C THR A 114 12.77 -30.55 47.21
N ASN A 115 13.51 -31.12 48.16
CA ASN A 115 13.67 -32.58 48.33
C ASN A 115 14.16 -33.28 47.04
N ALA A 116 15.02 -32.60 46.27
CA ALA A 116 15.67 -33.22 45.11
C ALA A 116 16.57 -34.39 45.55
N ILE A 117 16.79 -35.35 44.65
CA ILE A 117 17.67 -36.50 44.91
C ILE A 117 19.07 -35.97 45.28
N PRO A 118 19.69 -36.44 46.38
CA PRO A 118 20.98 -35.93 46.87
C PRO A 118 22.07 -35.83 45.80
N TYR A 119 22.15 -36.82 44.91
CA TYR A 119 23.04 -36.83 43.75
C TYR A 119 22.95 -35.54 42.91
N PHE A 120 21.74 -35.09 42.58
CA PHE A 120 21.55 -33.91 41.74
C PHE A 120 21.93 -32.62 42.45
N ILE A 121 21.72 -32.54 43.77
CA ILE A 121 22.16 -31.40 44.58
C ILE A 121 23.69 -31.26 44.51
N LEU A 122 24.40 -32.37 44.69
CA LEU A 122 25.87 -32.42 44.60
C LEU A 122 26.35 -32.12 43.17
N TYR A 123 25.67 -32.67 42.16
CA TYR A 123 25.98 -32.43 40.75
C TYR A 123 25.83 -30.95 40.37
N TYR A 124 24.74 -30.27 40.76
CA TYR A 124 24.58 -28.84 40.47
C TYR A 124 25.64 -27.98 41.16
N LYS A 125 26.03 -28.33 42.40
CA LYS A 125 27.12 -27.65 43.09
C LYS A 125 28.46 -27.86 42.39
N GLN A 126 28.70 -29.04 41.82
CA GLN A 126 29.88 -29.33 41.01
C GLN A 126 29.91 -28.49 39.71
N LEU A 127 28.75 -28.25 39.08
CA LEU A 127 28.66 -27.36 37.90
C LEU A 127 29.03 -25.91 38.24
N ILE A 128 28.77 -25.45 39.46
CA ILE A 128 29.24 -24.13 39.93
C ILE A 128 30.77 -24.10 39.96
N ALA A 129 31.43 -25.14 40.48
CA ALA A 129 32.90 -25.22 40.46
C ALA A 129 33.46 -25.23 39.03
N HIS A 130 32.84 -25.99 38.13
CA HIS A 130 33.19 -25.98 36.70
C HIS A 130 33.04 -24.59 36.06
N ALA A 131 31.98 -23.86 36.41
CA ALA A 131 31.77 -22.50 35.91
C ALA A 131 32.84 -21.52 36.42
N TYR A 132 33.32 -21.67 37.67
CA TYR A 132 34.43 -20.89 38.21
C TYR A 132 35.78 -21.24 37.57
N ASP A 133 36.05 -22.52 37.30
CA ASP A 133 37.25 -22.96 36.56
C ASP A 133 37.34 -22.30 35.18
N LYS A 134 36.21 -22.24 34.46
CA LYS A 134 36.16 -21.67 33.12
C LYS A 134 36.53 -20.18 33.04
N ILE A 135 36.31 -19.43 34.12
CA ILE A 135 36.71 -18.02 34.24
C ILE A 135 38.04 -17.83 34.98
N ALA A 136 38.77 -18.92 35.23
CA ALA A 136 40.03 -18.95 35.97
C ALA A 136 39.95 -18.37 37.41
N ASP A 137 38.79 -18.43 38.05
CA ASP A 137 38.62 -18.03 39.46
C ASP A 137 39.00 -19.20 40.38
N THR A 138 40.30 -19.31 40.65
CA THR A 138 40.89 -20.42 41.40
C THR A 138 40.44 -20.46 42.86
N LEU A 139 40.19 -19.30 43.47
CA LEU A 139 39.79 -19.18 44.87
C LEU A 139 38.37 -19.69 45.09
N ASN A 140 37.40 -19.19 44.30
CA ASN A 140 36.02 -19.63 44.44
C ASN A 140 35.83 -21.08 43.96
N CYS A 141 36.53 -21.50 42.90
CA CYS A 141 36.51 -22.89 42.47
C CYS A 141 36.99 -23.83 43.59
N SER A 142 38.16 -23.56 44.18
CA SER A 142 38.70 -24.37 45.28
C SER A 142 37.76 -24.40 46.49
N ARG A 143 37.21 -23.24 46.88
CA ARG A 143 36.24 -23.15 47.99
C ARG A 143 35.01 -24.02 47.74
N VAL A 144 34.39 -23.93 46.56
CA VAL A 144 33.20 -24.71 46.23
C VAL A 144 33.50 -26.20 46.24
N LEU A 145 34.66 -26.62 45.73
CA LEU A 145 35.09 -28.02 45.75
C LEU A 145 35.36 -28.53 47.18
N GLU A 146 35.95 -27.72 48.06
CA GLU A 146 36.14 -28.06 49.47
C GLU A 146 34.80 -28.22 50.20
N GLU A 147 33.89 -27.28 50.02
CA GLU A 147 32.55 -27.38 50.59
C GLU A 147 31.84 -28.64 50.06
N LEU A 148 31.93 -28.92 48.76
CA LEU A 148 31.36 -30.12 48.16
C LEU A 148 31.96 -31.40 48.78
N LEU A 149 33.27 -31.44 49.01
CA LEU A 149 33.97 -32.56 49.64
C LEU A 149 33.57 -32.78 51.11
N THR A 150 33.13 -31.73 51.81
CA THR A 150 32.55 -31.82 53.17
C THR A 150 31.08 -32.23 53.15
N GLU A 151 30.31 -31.83 52.13
CA GLU A 151 28.89 -32.17 52.01
C GLU A 151 28.65 -33.61 51.53
N ILE A 152 29.55 -34.19 50.73
CA ILE A 152 29.39 -35.55 50.19
C ILE A 152 29.12 -36.58 51.30
N PRO A 153 29.93 -36.73 52.37
CA PRO A 153 29.65 -37.70 53.43
C PRO A 153 28.32 -37.48 54.17
N LEU A 154 27.83 -36.24 54.18
CA LEU A 154 26.58 -35.86 54.88
C LEU A 154 25.33 -36.19 54.05
N ARG A 155 25.49 -36.39 52.73
CA ARG A 155 24.39 -36.52 51.78
C ARG A 155 24.47 -37.81 50.95
N ASP A 156 25.66 -38.41 50.82
CA ASP A 156 25.94 -39.42 49.82
C ASP A 156 27.04 -40.43 50.23
N THR A 157 26.62 -41.66 50.50
CA THR A 157 27.49 -42.85 50.62
C THR A 157 27.39 -43.76 49.39
N SER A 158 26.68 -43.34 48.34
CA SER A 158 26.43 -44.14 47.15
C SER A 158 27.70 -44.29 46.30
N LEU A 159 27.83 -45.46 45.66
CA LEU A 159 28.91 -45.73 44.71
C LEU A 159 28.91 -44.69 43.57
N ARG A 160 27.73 -44.23 43.15
CA ARG A 160 27.55 -43.32 42.01
C ARG A 160 28.26 -41.98 42.20
N VAL A 161 28.23 -41.37 43.39
CA VAL A 161 28.96 -40.09 43.61
C VAL A 161 30.46 -40.30 43.60
N ARG A 162 30.93 -41.44 44.11
CA ARG A 162 32.35 -41.78 44.07
C ARG A 162 32.85 -42.09 42.66
N THR A 163 32.01 -42.66 41.80
CA THR A 163 32.37 -43.00 40.41
C THR A 163 32.17 -41.87 39.41
N ASP A 164 31.21 -40.97 39.66
CA ASP A 164 30.78 -39.98 38.66
C ASP A 164 31.27 -38.56 39.03
N ILE A 165 30.91 -38.07 40.22
CA ILE A 165 31.16 -36.68 40.63
C ILE A 165 32.61 -36.48 41.07
N MET A 166 33.15 -37.37 41.89
CA MET A 166 34.48 -37.18 42.48
C MET A 166 35.65 -37.17 41.47
N PRO A 167 35.66 -37.98 40.39
CA PRO A 167 36.67 -37.85 39.33
C PRO A 167 36.65 -36.48 38.64
N GLN A 168 35.45 -35.93 38.41
CA GLN A 168 35.31 -34.60 37.82
C GLN A 168 35.76 -33.51 38.77
N MET A 169 35.39 -33.59 40.06
CA MET A 169 35.88 -32.67 41.08
C MET A 169 37.41 -32.64 41.15
N ALA A 170 38.04 -33.83 41.11
CA ALA A 170 39.50 -33.93 41.13
C ALA A 170 40.11 -33.31 39.87
N LEU A 171 39.53 -33.54 38.69
CA LEU A 171 39.99 -32.90 37.46
C LEU A 171 39.91 -31.38 37.56
N ILE A 172 38.76 -30.83 37.96
CA ILE A 172 38.55 -29.38 38.14
C ILE A 172 39.58 -28.82 39.13
N ALA A 173 39.81 -29.50 40.27
CA ALA A 173 40.83 -29.09 41.24
C ALA A 173 42.24 -29.02 40.62
N THR A 174 42.60 -29.97 39.74
CA THR A 174 43.89 -29.90 39.02
C THR A 174 43.95 -28.82 37.94
N GLN A 175 42.82 -28.40 37.35
CA GLN A 175 42.79 -27.32 36.35
C GLN A 175 43.10 -25.97 36.99
N VAL A 176 42.59 -25.72 38.20
CA VAL A 176 42.88 -24.51 38.98
C VAL A 176 44.20 -24.58 39.78
N GLY A 177 45.00 -25.64 39.57
CA GLY A 177 46.32 -25.80 40.21
C GLY A 177 46.30 -26.29 41.67
N ASN A 178 45.13 -26.65 42.22
CA ASN A 178 45.02 -27.14 43.59
C ASN A 178 45.20 -28.67 43.67
N TYR A 179 46.43 -29.13 43.39
CA TYR A 179 46.75 -30.57 43.32
C TYR A 179 46.60 -31.29 44.66
N THR A 180 46.80 -30.59 45.79
CA THR A 180 46.59 -31.12 47.14
C THR A 180 45.12 -31.46 47.39
N LEU A 181 44.20 -30.58 46.99
CA LEU A 181 42.77 -30.84 47.06
C LEU A 181 42.37 -31.99 46.12
N ALA A 182 42.89 -32.00 44.90
CA ALA A 182 42.65 -33.08 43.95
C ALA A 182 43.07 -34.45 44.52
N GLN A 183 44.27 -34.54 45.11
CA GLN A 183 44.74 -35.77 45.75
C GLN A 183 43.85 -36.18 46.93
N LYS A 184 43.41 -35.22 47.75
CA LYS A 184 42.48 -35.46 48.87
C LYS A 184 41.14 -36.01 48.38
N ILE A 185 40.60 -35.48 47.28
CA ILE A 185 39.36 -35.96 46.64
C ILE A 185 39.55 -37.40 46.16
N LEU A 186 40.62 -37.68 45.40
CA LEU A 186 40.86 -39.02 44.86
C LEU A 186 41.11 -40.06 45.96
N ASN A 187 41.79 -39.70 47.05
CA ASN A 187 41.99 -40.61 48.19
C ASN A 187 40.66 -41.05 48.83
N LYS A 188 39.64 -40.18 48.83
CA LYS A 188 38.30 -40.53 49.33
C LYS A 188 37.53 -41.48 48.41
N ILE A 189 37.90 -41.64 47.14
CA ILE A 189 37.30 -42.65 46.26
C ILE A 189 37.73 -44.07 46.70
N GLY A 190 38.96 -44.21 47.20
CA GLY A 190 39.46 -45.47 47.76
C GLY A 190 39.51 -46.62 46.76
N LYS A 191 39.00 -47.79 47.14
CA LYS A 191 39.02 -49.02 46.32
C LYS A 191 37.97 -49.04 45.19
N ASP A 192 37.07 -48.07 45.15
CA ASP A 192 35.94 -48.06 44.20
C ASP A 192 36.33 -47.60 42.79
N THR A 193 37.62 -47.32 42.56
CA THR A 193 38.17 -46.91 41.26
C THR A 193 37.90 -47.91 40.13
N ILE A 194 37.73 -49.19 40.47
CA ILE A 194 37.39 -50.28 39.55
C ILE A 194 36.00 -50.07 38.90
N HIS A 195 35.12 -49.32 39.57
CA HIS A 195 33.76 -49.05 39.11
C HIS A 195 33.66 -47.75 38.29
N ILE A 196 34.73 -46.96 38.18
CA ILE A 196 34.74 -45.75 37.34
C ILE A 196 34.74 -46.17 35.86
N LYS A 197 33.67 -45.81 35.14
CA LYS A 197 33.50 -46.13 33.72
C LYS A 197 33.10 -44.87 32.95
N ASN A 198 33.56 -44.77 31.69
CA ASN A 198 33.07 -43.74 30.79
C ASN A 198 31.63 -44.05 30.39
N ASN A 199 30.81 -43.01 30.28
CA ASN A 199 29.49 -43.08 29.68
C ASN A 199 29.55 -42.42 28.29
N PRO A 200 29.37 -43.19 27.20
CA PRO A 200 29.47 -42.68 25.82
C PRO A 200 28.54 -41.51 25.53
N ASP A 201 27.37 -41.46 26.20
CA ASP A 201 26.32 -40.49 25.93
C ASP A 201 26.40 -39.24 26.81
N VAL A 202 27.19 -39.29 27.90
CA VAL A 202 27.10 -38.30 28.98
C VAL A 202 28.45 -37.73 29.40
N TYR A 203 29.44 -38.56 29.78
CA TYR A 203 30.70 -38.05 30.35
C TYR A 203 31.83 -39.09 30.44
N ASN A 204 33.07 -38.64 30.29
CA ASN A 204 34.29 -39.47 30.33
C ASN A 204 34.92 -39.57 31.73
N TYR A 205 34.17 -40.11 32.71
CA TYR A 205 34.59 -40.16 34.12
C TYR A 205 35.94 -40.85 34.38
N LYS A 206 36.21 -41.97 33.68
CA LYS A 206 37.45 -42.74 33.82
C LYS A 206 38.64 -41.96 33.26
N ASP A 207 38.43 -41.29 32.14
CA ASP A 207 39.49 -40.51 31.52
C ASP A 207 39.84 -39.28 32.38
N ASN A 208 38.84 -38.64 32.99
CA ASN A 208 39.06 -37.55 33.95
C ASN A 208 39.84 -38.00 35.18
N TYR A 209 39.52 -39.19 35.71
CA TYR A 209 40.26 -39.79 36.80
C TYR A 209 41.74 -39.98 36.43
N PHE A 210 42.02 -40.57 35.26
CA PHE A 210 43.40 -40.78 34.80
C PHE A 210 44.14 -39.47 34.55
N LEU A 211 43.49 -38.47 33.96
CA LEU A 211 44.11 -37.17 33.74
C LEU A 211 44.41 -36.45 35.05
N ALA A 212 43.47 -36.45 36.00
CA ALA A 212 43.69 -35.88 37.33
C ALA A 212 44.86 -36.58 38.04
N LYS A 213 44.93 -37.91 37.97
CA LYS A 213 46.06 -38.67 38.53
C LYS A 213 47.40 -38.36 37.87
N ALA A 214 47.44 -38.33 36.54
CA ALA A 214 48.66 -37.97 35.81
C ALA A 214 49.15 -36.56 36.21
N ARG A 215 48.23 -35.59 36.32
CA ARG A 215 48.57 -34.24 36.78
C ARG A 215 49.09 -34.22 38.21
N ILE A 216 48.49 -34.98 39.13
CA ILE A 216 48.98 -35.04 40.51
C ILE A 216 50.38 -35.68 40.57
N ASP A 217 50.58 -36.80 39.88
CA ASP A 217 51.87 -37.49 39.84
C ASP A 217 52.97 -36.56 39.33
N VAL A 218 52.69 -35.78 38.28
CA VAL A 218 53.66 -34.87 37.67
C VAL A 218 53.86 -33.58 38.49
N TYR A 219 52.79 -32.89 38.85
CA TYR A 219 52.87 -31.55 39.44
C TYR A 219 53.04 -31.55 40.97
N LEU A 220 52.49 -32.54 41.68
CA LEU A 220 52.58 -32.62 43.14
C LEU A 220 53.67 -33.58 43.60
N LEU A 221 53.78 -34.75 42.96
CA LEU A 221 54.70 -35.81 43.39
C LEU A 221 56.02 -35.83 42.64
N CYS A 222 56.17 -35.02 41.57
CA CYS A 222 57.34 -35.01 40.70
C CYS A 222 57.75 -36.42 40.21
N ASN A 223 56.76 -37.29 39.95
CA ASN A 223 56.98 -38.67 39.53
C ASN A 223 57.18 -38.75 38.00
N ASN A 224 58.41 -39.05 37.59
CA ASN A 224 58.80 -39.16 36.18
C ASN A 224 58.29 -40.44 35.48
N HIS A 225 57.69 -41.39 36.21
CA HIS A 225 57.23 -42.69 35.69
C HIS A 225 55.75 -42.96 36.01
N SER A 226 54.89 -41.95 35.82
CA SER A 226 53.44 -42.13 36.05
C SER A 226 52.82 -43.07 35.01
N VAL A 227 52.25 -44.20 35.47
CA VAL A 227 51.47 -45.15 34.65
C VAL A 227 50.24 -44.47 34.01
N TYR A 228 49.77 -43.37 34.58
CA TYR A 228 48.64 -42.62 34.04
C TYR A 228 49.01 -41.82 32.79
N LEU A 229 50.29 -41.49 32.58
CA LEU A 229 50.73 -40.91 31.30
C LEU A 229 50.56 -41.89 30.15
N ASP A 230 50.84 -43.17 30.36
CA ASP A 230 50.63 -44.20 29.34
C ASP A 230 49.14 -44.44 29.08
N SER A 231 48.30 -44.33 30.12
CA SER A 231 46.84 -44.37 29.97
C SER A 231 46.32 -43.22 29.09
N LEU A 232 46.88 -42.02 29.22
CA LEU A 232 46.55 -40.87 28.37
C LEU A 232 47.04 -41.06 26.92
N LYS A 233 48.24 -41.62 26.71
CA LYS A 233 48.72 -41.98 25.36
C LYS A 233 47.82 -43.00 24.68
N PHE A 234 47.48 -44.06 25.41
CA PHE A 234 46.59 -45.10 24.90
C PHE A 234 45.23 -44.50 24.53
N LYS A 235 44.68 -43.63 25.38
CA LYS A 235 43.43 -42.93 25.05
C LYS A 235 43.59 -42.10 23.78
N LEU A 236 44.65 -41.31 23.66
CA LEU A 236 44.94 -40.51 22.45
C LEU A 236 44.99 -41.38 21.19
N SER A 237 45.56 -42.59 21.24
CA SER A 237 45.57 -43.50 20.07
C SER A 237 44.21 -44.06 19.66
N GLN A 238 43.20 -43.96 20.53
CA GLN A 238 41.83 -44.44 20.29
C GLN A 238 40.88 -43.30 19.88
N LEU A 239 41.32 -42.04 19.90
CA LEU A 239 40.47 -40.90 19.57
C LEU A 239 40.30 -40.79 18.05
N GLY A 240 39.04 -40.78 17.61
CA GLY A 240 38.69 -40.55 16.21
C GLY A 240 38.41 -39.08 15.87
N ASN A 241 38.35 -38.19 16.87
CA ASN A 241 38.03 -36.78 16.65
C ASN A 241 39.23 -35.86 16.94
N LEU A 242 39.31 -34.78 16.17
CA LEU A 242 40.48 -33.88 16.16
C LEU A 242 40.55 -32.99 17.41
N SER A 243 39.40 -32.57 17.95
CA SER A 243 39.30 -31.68 19.12
C SER A 243 39.77 -32.37 20.40
N ASP A 244 39.30 -33.58 20.69
CA ASP A 244 39.75 -34.34 21.84
C ASP A 244 41.22 -34.71 21.67
N SER A 245 41.64 -35.08 20.46
CA SER A 245 43.07 -35.36 20.19
C SER A 245 43.95 -34.16 20.55
N LEU A 246 43.58 -32.95 20.10
CA LEU A 246 44.25 -31.70 20.46
C LEU A 246 44.28 -31.47 21.98
N TYR A 247 43.16 -31.72 22.67
CA TYR A 247 43.11 -31.60 24.12
C TYR A 247 44.13 -32.53 24.81
N TYR A 248 44.12 -33.83 24.50
CA TYR A 248 45.04 -34.80 25.12
C TYR A 248 46.51 -34.55 24.72
N ILE A 249 46.77 -34.12 23.48
CA ILE A 249 48.11 -33.71 23.04
C ILE A 249 48.60 -32.51 23.85
N GLY A 250 47.78 -31.48 24.01
CA GLY A 250 48.11 -30.31 24.82
C GLY A 250 48.38 -30.67 26.29
N GLN A 251 47.59 -31.60 26.85
CA GLN A 251 47.82 -32.12 28.20
C GLN A 251 49.16 -32.87 28.31
N LEU A 252 49.43 -33.81 27.39
CA LEU A 252 50.68 -34.57 27.38
C LEU A 252 51.89 -33.67 27.18
N LYS A 253 51.81 -32.67 26.29
CA LYS A 253 52.84 -31.64 26.09
C LYS A 253 53.17 -30.92 27.40
N GLN A 254 52.16 -30.41 28.10
CA GLN A 254 52.35 -29.70 29.37
C GLN A 254 52.96 -30.61 30.45
N LEU A 255 52.49 -31.86 30.54
CA LEU A 255 52.99 -32.83 31.52
C LEU A 255 54.45 -33.21 31.24
N TYR A 256 54.83 -33.51 29.99
CA TYR A 256 56.21 -33.82 29.64
C TYR A 256 57.15 -32.63 29.81
N ALA A 257 56.69 -31.42 29.48
CA ALA A 257 57.47 -30.21 29.72
C ALA A 257 57.74 -30.02 31.21
N LYS A 258 56.74 -30.28 32.08
CA LYS A 258 56.90 -30.18 33.53
C LYS A 258 57.86 -31.23 34.10
N LEU A 259 57.94 -32.41 33.49
CA LEU A 259 58.89 -33.47 33.83
C LEU A 259 60.29 -33.26 33.23
N GLU A 260 60.55 -32.12 32.57
CA GLU A 260 61.80 -31.82 31.86
C GLU A 260 62.14 -32.82 30.74
N GLN A 261 61.14 -33.57 30.26
CA GLN A 261 61.25 -34.49 29.14
C GLN A 261 60.98 -33.74 27.83
N TYR A 262 61.88 -32.80 27.52
CA TYR A 262 61.75 -31.88 26.38
C TYR A 262 61.61 -32.57 25.01
N PRO A 263 62.27 -33.71 24.71
CA PRO A 263 62.06 -34.39 23.43
C PRO A 263 60.61 -34.83 23.22
N GLN A 264 59.98 -35.43 24.24
CA GLN A 264 58.58 -35.83 24.21
C GLN A 264 57.65 -34.61 24.12
N ALA A 265 57.92 -33.58 24.93
CA ALA A 265 57.14 -32.34 24.89
C ALA A 265 57.20 -31.67 23.51
N TYR A 266 58.37 -31.68 22.87
CA TYR A 266 58.55 -31.16 21.52
C TYR A 266 57.77 -31.95 20.47
N THR A 267 57.80 -33.29 20.53
CA THR A 267 56.99 -34.15 19.65
C THR A 267 55.51 -33.83 19.76
N TYR A 268 54.97 -33.70 20.97
CA TYR A 268 53.57 -33.31 21.15
C TYR A 268 53.30 -31.86 20.72
N SER A 269 54.27 -30.96 20.86
CA SER A 269 54.16 -29.58 20.33
C SER A 269 54.08 -29.54 18.80
N GLN A 270 54.86 -30.37 18.11
CA GLN A 270 54.80 -30.48 16.65
C GLN A 270 53.44 -31.06 16.21
N LEU A 271 53.00 -32.13 16.89
CA LEU A 271 51.71 -32.76 16.61
C LEU A 271 50.53 -31.79 16.87
N GLU A 272 50.59 -31.01 17.95
CA GLU A 272 49.61 -29.96 18.25
C GLU A 272 49.57 -28.89 17.16
N SER A 273 50.74 -28.42 16.69
CA SER A 273 50.82 -27.45 15.60
C SER A 273 50.26 -28.00 14.29
N GLU A 274 50.54 -29.27 13.97
CA GLU A 274 50.03 -29.93 12.78
C GLU A 274 48.50 -30.06 12.82
N LEU A 275 47.95 -30.53 13.94
CA LEU A 275 46.50 -30.66 14.10
C LEU A 275 45.81 -29.30 14.13
N ASN A 276 46.39 -28.28 14.77
CA ASN A 276 45.85 -26.92 14.75
C ASN A 276 45.83 -26.34 13.33
N ASN A 277 46.87 -26.58 12.53
CA ASN A 277 46.88 -26.17 11.13
C ASN A 277 45.78 -26.87 10.33
N ARG A 278 45.58 -28.18 10.54
CA ARG A 278 44.47 -28.94 9.92
C ARG A 278 43.11 -28.41 10.36
N LEU A 279 42.93 -28.13 11.65
CA LEU A 279 41.69 -27.57 12.21
C LEU A 279 41.38 -26.20 11.63
N ASN A 280 42.37 -25.30 11.60
CA ASN A 280 42.21 -23.94 11.09
C ASN A 280 41.92 -23.93 9.58
N ASN A 281 42.54 -24.81 8.80
CA ASN A 281 42.22 -24.95 7.38
C ASN A 281 40.80 -25.45 7.17
N GLN A 282 40.34 -26.42 7.96
CA GLN A 282 38.99 -26.96 7.88
C GLN A 282 37.93 -25.95 8.33
N ALA A 283 38.21 -25.19 9.40
CA ALA A 283 37.38 -24.09 9.87
C ALA A 283 37.33 -22.94 8.84
N GLY A 284 38.44 -22.64 8.19
CA GLY A 284 38.53 -21.69 7.07
C GLY A 284 37.62 -22.10 5.92
N ILE A 285 37.71 -23.35 5.47
CA ILE A 285 36.85 -23.91 4.40
C ILE A 285 35.37 -23.82 4.81
N ALA A 286 35.01 -24.25 6.02
CA ALA A 286 33.64 -24.18 6.50
C ALA A 286 33.13 -22.72 6.63
N SER A 287 34.00 -21.78 7.03
CA SER A 287 33.64 -20.36 7.07
C SER A 287 33.40 -19.78 5.68
N MET A 288 34.18 -20.22 4.69
CA MET A 288 34.04 -19.81 3.30
C MET A 288 32.79 -20.41 2.66
N GLU A 289 32.48 -21.68 2.94
CA GLU A 289 31.22 -22.32 2.55
C GLU A 289 30.00 -21.62 3.16
N ASN A 290 30.06 -21.27 4.45
CA ASN A 290 28.98 -20.53 5.11
C ASN A 290 28.83 -19.11 4.53
N GLN A 291 29.93 -18.42 4.24
CA GLN A 291 29.90 -17.13 3.56
C GLN A 291 29.30 -17.25 2.15
N LEU A 292 29.73 -18.25 1.38
CA LEU A 292 29.21 -18.53 0.05
C LEU A 292 27.70 -18.82 0.09
N LEU A 293 27.27 -19.70 0.98
CA LEU A 293 25.85 -20.03 1.17
C LEU A 293 25.04 -18.80 1.60
N SER A 294 25.57 -17.99 2.52
CA SER A 294 24.90 -16.76 2.94
C SER A 294 24.78 -15.75 1.79
N SER A 295 25.80 -15.65 0.94
CA SER A 295 25.80 -14.82 -0.26
C SER A 295 24.77 -15.31 -1.29
N GLU A 296 24.73 -16.62 -1.58
CA GLU A 296 23.74 -17.23 -2.48
C GLU A 296 22.29 -17.01 -1.99
N LEU A 297 22.06 -17.14 -0.68
CA LEU A 297 20.75 -16.84 -0.08
C LEU A 297 20.37 -15.36 -0.24
N THR A 298 21.31 -14.43 -0.06
CA THR A 298 21.04 -13.00 -0.28
C THR A 298 20.71 -12.69 -1.74
N LEU A 299 21.44 -13.29 -2.70
CA LEU A 299 21.15 -13.16 -4.13
C LEU A 299 19.75 -13.70 -4.48
N THR A 300 19.40 -14.85 -3.90
CA THR A 300 18.08 -15.46 -4.11
C THR A 300 16.97 -14.57 -3.56
N ARG A 301 17.18 -13.98 -2.38
CA ARG A 301 16.24 -13.04 -1.76
C ARG A 301 16.07 -11.76 -2.57
N GLN A 302 17.16 -11.16 -3.03
CA GLN A 302 17.12 -9.98 -3.90
C GLN A 302 16.36 -10.25 -5.21
N LYS A 303 16.56 -11.43 -5.82
CA LYS A 303 15.80 -11.85 -7.00
C LYS A 303 14.29 -11.94 -6.71
N GLN A 304 13.91 -12.51 -5.57
CA GLN A 304 12.50 -12.60 -5.17
C GLN A 304 11.88 -11.22 -4.94
N GLU A 305 12.57 -10.32 -4.26
CA GLU A 305 12.10 -8.95 -4.02
C GLU A 305 11.95 -8.17 -5.35
N LEU A 306 12.91 -8.32 -6.28
CA LEU A 306 12.82 -7.74 -7.61
C LEU A 306 11.60 -8.27 -8.39
N GLU A 307 11.36 -9.58 -8.36
CA GLU A 307 10.19 -10.18 -9.02
C GLU A 307 8.88 -9.71 -8.38
N GLN A 308 8.82 -9.56 -7.06
CA GLN A 308 7.65 -8.98 -6.38
C GLN A 308 7.39 -7.54 -6.80
N VAL A 309 8.43 -6.70 -6.89
CA VAL A 309 8.30 -5.32 -7.36
C VAL A 309 7.83 -5.29 -8.82
N LYS A 310 8.39 -6.16 -9.69
CA LYS A 310 7.92 -6.30 -11.09
C LYS A 310 6.45 -6.71 -11.15
N HIS A 311 6.04 -7.70 -10.37
CA HIS A 311 4.64 -8.14 -10.30
C HIS A 311 3.72 -7.02 -9.83
N ARG A 312 4.10 -6.27 -8.78
CA ARG A 312 3.36 -5.11 -8.29
C ARG A 312 3.23 -4.03 -9.37
N ASN A 313 4.32 -3.69 -10.06
CA ASN A 313 4.31 -2.69 -11.13
C ASN A 313 3.46 -3.13 -12.32
N LYS A 314 3.53 -4.40 -12.72
CA LYS A 314 2.66 -4.97 -13.76
C LYS A 314 1.18 -4.85 -13.39
N ASN A 315 0.83 -5.18 -12.14
CA ASN A 315 -0.55 -5.06 -11.66
C ASN A 315 -1.03 -3.60 -11.64
N LEU A 316 -0.18 -2.66 -11.20
CA LEU A 316 -0.50 -1.23 -11.24
C LEU A 316 -0.76 -0.74 -12.68
N LEU A 317 0.08 -1.15 -13.64
CA LEU A 317 -0.12 -0.83 -15.05
C LEU A 317 -1.45 -1.38 -15.59
N ILE A 318 -1.80 -2.62 -15.24
CA ILE A 318 -3.09 -3.21 -15.63
C ILE A 318 -4.25 -2.37 -15.07
N TRP A 319 -4.21 -2.01 -13.78
CA TRP A 319 -5.25 -1.17 -13.17
C TRP A 319 -5.37 0.22 -13.81
N LEU A 320 -4.24 0.87 -14.12
CA LEU A 320 -4.23 2.16 -14.81
C LEU A 320 -4.84 2.07 -16.22
N MET A 321 -4.48 1.03 -16.99
CA MET A 321 -5.05 0.79 -18.32
C MET A 321 -6.56 0.52 -18.25
N SER A 322 -7.01 -0.27 -17.28
CA SER A 322 -8.44 -0.51 -17.05
C SER A 322 -9.19 0.79 -16.70
N LEU A 323 -8.61 1.65 -15.85
CA LEU A 323 -9.20 2.94 -15.47
C LEU A 323 -9.32 3.89 -16.67
N ILE A 324 -8.27 4.01 -17.47
CA ILE A 324 -8.28 4.82 -18.70
C ILE A 324 -9.37 4.32 -19.65
N THR A 325 -9.46 3.00 -19.83
CA THR A 325 -10.48 2.38 -20.70
C THR A 325 -11.90 2.68 -20.22
N LEU A 326 -12.12 2.65 -18.90
CA LEU A 326 -13.43 2.99 -18.30
C LEU A 326 -13.78 4.47 -18.55
N ILE A 327 -12.83 5.39 -18.35
CA ILE A 327 -13.03 6.82 -18.58
C ILE A 327 -13.36 7.10 -20.06
N VAL A 328 -12.57 6.53 -20.98
CA VAL A 328 -12.77 6.70 -22.43
C VAL A 328 -14.13 6.12 -22.85
N SER A 329 -14.51 4.95 -22.34
CA SER A 329 -15.82 4.35 -22.60
C SER A 329 -16.97 5.25 -22.11
N GLY A 330 -16.86 5.77 -20.88
CA GLY A 330 -17.85 6.70 -20.32
C GLY A 330 -17.99 7.99 -21.14
N LEU A 331 -16.88 8.60 -21.54
CA LEU A 331 -16.85 9.78 -22.40
C LEU A 331 -17.48 9.49 -23.77
N SER A 332 -17.14 8.36 -24.38
CA SER A 332 -17.69 7.94 -25.68
C SER A 332 -19.21 7.80 -25.63
N VAL A 333 -19.75 7.14 -24.61
CA VAL A 333 -21.20 7.00 -24.41
C VAL A 333 -21.85 8.38 -24.19
N GLY A 334 -21.23 9.25 -23.40
CA GLY A 334 -21.71 10.61 -23.16
C GLY A 334 -21.78 11.45 -24.44
N LEU A 335 -20.72 11.44 -25.24
CA LEU A 335 -20.66 12.12 -26.55
C LEU A 335 -21.68 11.55 -27.53
N HIS A 336 -21.83 10.23 -27.58
CA HIS A 336 -22.81 9.59 -28.44
C HIS A 336 -24.25 10.01 -28.11
N ARG A 337 -24.60 10.07 -26.81
CA ARG A 337 -25.91 10.57 -26.36
C ARG A 337 -26.13 12.03 -26.74
N ARG A 338 -25.12 12.89 -26.53
CA ARG A 338 -25.19 14.32 -26.91
C ARG A 338 -25.36 14.50 -28.41
N ASN A 339 -24.58 13.81 -29.23
CA ASN A 339 -24.70 13.85 -30.69
C ASN A 339 -26.10 13.44 -31.14
N LYS A 340 -26.70 12.43 -30.53
CA LYS A 340 -28.08 12.00 -30.85
C LYS A 340 -29.13 13.06 -30.51
N VAL A 341 -28.91 13.87 -29.47
CA VAL A 341 -29.81 15.00 -29.14
C VAL A 341 -29.62 16.14 -30.13
N ILE A 342 -28.37 16.50 -30.44
CA ILE A 342 -28.03 17.55 -31.41
C ILE A 342 -28.63 17.22 -32.79
N THR A 343 -28.53 15.97 -33.25
CA THR A 343 -29.11 15.59 -34.54
C THR A 343 -30.63 15.69 -34.58
N ARG A 344 -31.32 15.36 -33.49
CA ARG A 344 -32.77 15.56 -33.36
C ARG A 344 -33.15 17.03 -33.41
N GLN A 345 -32.45 17.87 -32.64
CA GLN A 345 -32.68 19.31 -32.62
C GLN A 345 -32.43 19.93 -34.00
N ALA A 346 -31.38 19.50 -34.71
CA ALA A 346 -31.10 19.95 -36.06
C ALA A 346 -32.19 19.56 -37.05
N GLN A 347 -32.74 18.34 -36.94
CA GLN A 347 -33.88 17.89 -37.75
C GLN A 347 -35.14 18.71 -37.48
N GLU A 348 -35.49 18.93 -36.21
CA GLU A 348 -36.65 19.71 -35.79
C GLU A 348 -36.55 21.16 -36.27
N LEU A 349 -35.38 21.79 -36.10
CA LEU A 349 -35.11 23.13 -36.60
C LEU A 349 -35.22 23.21 -38.12
N SER A 350 -34.73 22.19 -38.84
CA SER A 350 -34.86 22.12 -40.29
C SER A 350 -36.31 22.00 -40.75
N SER A 351 -37.14 21.19 -40.07
CA SER A 351 -38.58 21.11 -40.38
C SER A 351 -39.31 22.42 -40.11
N LEU A 352 -39.04 23.06 -38.97
CA LEU A 352 -39.67 24.35 -38.64
C LEU A 352 -39.29 25.44 -39.65
N ASN A 353 -38.02 25.48 -40.06
CA ASN A 353 -37.56 26.44 -41.06
C ASN A 353 -38.25 26.22 -42.41
N LYS A 354 -38.44 24.96 -42.83
CA LYS A 354 -39.23 24.65 -44.05
C LYS A 354 -40.68 25.11 -43.94
N GLU A 355 -41.33 24.88 -42.80
CA GLU A 355 -42.70 25.35 -42.57
C GLU A 355 -42.79 26.87 -42.62
N LEU A 356 -41.85 27.57 -41.98
CA LEU A 356 -41.76 29.04 -42.04
C LEU A 356 -41.56 29.54 -43.46
N MET A 357 -40.68 28.91 -44.24
CA MET A 357 -40.49 29.27 -45.66
C MET A 357 -41.78 29.09 -46.47
N GLN A 358 -42.49 27.97 -46.29
CA GLN A 358 -43.76 27.73 -46.97
C GLN A 358 -44.83 28.76 -46.58
N LYS A 359 -44.92 29.10 -45.28
CA LYS A 359 -45.82 30.16 -44.81
C LYS A 359 -45.46 31.53 -45.39
N ASN A 360 -44.17 31.82 -45.49
CA ASN A 360 -43.72 33.08 -46.07
C ASN A 360 -44.06 33.17 -47.56
N GLU A 361 -43.82 32.09 -48.32
CA GLU A 361 -44.21 32.01 -49.74
C GLU A 361 -45.72 32.15 -49.92
N GLN A 362 -46.53 31.49 -49.08
CA GLN A 362 -47.99 31.66 -49.07
C GLN A 362 -48.40 33.11 -48.81
N ASN A 363 -47.77 33.77 -47.84
CA ASN A 363 -48.05 35.17 -47.53
C ASN A 363 -47.68 36.10 -48.69
N GLU A 364 -46.55 35.86 -49.36
CA GLU A 364 -46.15 36.65 -50.54
C GLU A 364 -47.11 36.46 -51.71
N LEU A 365 -47.54 35.23 -51.98
CA LEU A 365 -48.54 34.93 -53.00
C LEU A 365 -49.88 35.60 -52.69
N LEU A 366 -50.34 35.50 -51.44
CA LEU A 366 -51.58 36.14 -50.99
C LEU A 366 -51.50 37.68 -51.16
N ARG A 367 -50.35 38.27 -50.80
CA ARG A 367 -50.11 39.70 -50.98
C ARG A 367 -50.21 40.10 -52.46
N LYS A 368 -49.56 39.34 -53.36
CA LYS A 368 -49.64 39.58 -54.81
C LYS A 368 -51.06 39.44 -55.35
N GLU A 369 -51.80 38.43 -54.91
CA GLU A 369 -53.20 38.21 -55.32
C GLU A 369 -54.11 39.37 -54.90
N ILE A 370 -53.97 39.88 -53.68
CA ILE A 370 -54.73 41.05 -53.21
C ILE A 370 -54.45 42.27 -54.10
N HIS A 371 -53.18 42.51 -54.45
CA HIS A 371 -52.80 43.62 -55.32
C HIS A 371 -53.36 43.47 -56.73
N HIS A 372 -53.27 42.28 -57.33
CA HIS A 372 -53.86 42.00 -58.62
C HIS A 372 -55.38 42.20 -58.63
N ARG A 373 -56.09 41.72 -57.60
CA ARG A 373 -57.54 41.93 -57.45
C ARG A 373 -57.90 43.40 -57.31
N THR A 374 -57.12 44.17 -56.56
CA THR A 374 -57.37 45.61 -56.39
C THR A 374 -57.19 46.35 -57.71
N LYS A 375 -56.16 46.01 -58.50
CA LYS A 375 -56.00 46.53 -59.88
C LYS A 375 -57.21 46.19 -60.76
N ASN A 376 -57.64 44.93 -60.76
CA ASN A 376 -58.79 44.47 -61.54
C ASN A 376 -60.08 45.22 -61.13
N ASN A 377 -60.33 45.39 -59.83
CA ASN A 377 -61.50 46.08 -59.32
C ASN A 377 -61.53 47.56 -59.78
N LEU A 378 -60.40 48.27 -59.68
CA LEU A 378 -60.30 49.65 -60.16
C LEU A 378 -60.52 49.76 -61.67
N GLN A 379 -60.02 48.80 -62.45
CA GLN A 379 -60.21 48.77 -63.90
C GLN A 379 -61.66 48.48 -64.32
N ILE A 380 -62.38 47.64 -63.56
CA ILE A 380 -63.82 47.40 -63.77
C ILE A 380 -64.60 48.69 -63.49
N ILE A 381 -64.32 49.37 -62.37
CA ILE A 381 -64.99 50.64 -62.02
C ILE A 381 -64.73 51.69 -63.11
N PHE A 382 -63.48 51.84 -63.57
CA PHE A 382 -63.15 52.72 -64.68
C PHE A 382 -63.96 52.42 -65.95
N SER A 383 -64.08 51.14 -66.31
CA SER A 383 -64.80 50.70 -67.51
C SER A 383 -66.30 50.96 -67.40
N LEU A 384 -66.89 50.76 -66.21
CA LEU A 384 -68.29 51.09 -65.93
C LEU A 384 -68.55 52.58 -66.05
N LEU A 385 -67.70 53.42 -65.45
CA LEU A 385 -67.83 54.89 -65.54
C LEU A 385 -67.74 55.38 -66.99
N LYS A 386 -66.79 54.84 -67.76
CA LYS A 386 -66.66 55.14 -69.20
C LYS A 386 -67.87 54.72 -70.02
N MET A 387 -68.52 53.62 -69.65
CA MET A 387 -69.74 53.17 -70.32
C MET A 387 -70.92 54.09 -70.00
N GLN A 388 -71.09 54.43 -68.72
CA GLN A 388 -72.15 55.35 -68.26
C GLN A 388 -72.00 56.73 -68.90
N GLU A 389 -70.77 57.25 -68.99
CA GLU A 389 -70.47 58.53 -69.67
C GLU A 389 -70.90 58.54 -71.14
N ARG A 390 -70.75 57.42 -71.86
CA ARG A 390 -71.17 57.29 -73.26
C ARG A 390 -72.70 57.22 -73.42
N GLN A 391 -73.41 56.85 -72.37
CA GLN A 391 -74.87 56.68 -72.36
C GLN A 391 -75.61 57.89 -71.77
N ALA A 392 -74.90 58.90 -71.27
CA ALA A 392 -75.50 60.10 -70.72
C ALA A 392 -76.02 61.01 -71.85
N ASP A 393 -77.28 61.44 -71.74
CA ASP A 393 -77.98 62.26 -72.74
C ASP A 393 -77.76 63.78 -72.55
N ASP A 394 -77.29 64.21 -71.37
CA ASP A 394 -77.00 65.62 -71.06
C ASP A 394 -75.51 65.87 -70.81
N GLU A 395 -75.00 67.00 -71.33
CA GLU A 395 -73.58 67.37 -71.26
C GLU A 395 -73.05 67.50 -69.82
N LEU A 396 -73.91 67.86 -68.85
CA LEU A 396 -73.50 68.08 -67.46
C LEU A 396 -73.25 66.75 -66.74
N THR A 397 -74.13 65.75 -66.93
CA THR A 397 -73.92 64.38 -66.43
C THR A 397 -72.73 63.72 -67.11
N GLN A 398 -72.53 63.95 -68.42
CA GLN A 398 -71.36 63.44 -69.14
C GLN A 398 -70.06 64.01 -68.56
N GLN A 399 -70.01 65.31 -68.26
CA GLN A 399 -68.85 65.93 -67.59
C GLN A 399 -68.59 65.35 -66.20
N HIS A 400 -69.63 65.15 -65.38
CA HIS A 400 -69.47 64.56 -64.05
C HIS A 400 -68.98 63.10 -64.09
N LEU A 401 -69.47 62.30 -65.04
CA LEU A 401 -69.02 60.90 -65.22
C LEU A 401 -67.60 60.83 -65.79
N GLN A 402 -67.26 61.73 -66.71
CA GLN A 402 -65.91 61.88 -67.25
C GLN A 402 -64.91 62.23 -66.13
N GLU A 403 -65.29 63.13 -65.23
CA GLU A 403 -64.49 63.48 -64.06
C GLU A 403 -64.31 62.31 -63.10
N ALA A 404 -65.40 61.61 -62.73
CA ALA A 404 -65.34 60.42 -61.90
C ALA A 404 -64.43 59.34 -62.52
N ARG A 405 -64.51 59.16 -63.85
CA ARG A 405 -63.64 58.25 -64.60
C ARG A 405 -62.17 58.65 -64.47
N PHE A 406 -61.83 59.92 -64.67
CA PHE A 406 -60.45 60.41 -64.53
C PHE A 406 -59.91 60.26 -63.10
N ARG A 407 -60.75 60.43 -62.08
CA ARG A 407 -60.38 60.17 -60.67
C ARG A 407 -60.04 58.70 -60.45
N VAL A 408 -60.89 57.78 -60.90
CA VAL A 408 -60.63 56.33 -60.78
C VAL A 408 -59.40 55.90 -61.58
N GLU A 409 -59.20 56.47 -62.78
CA GLU A 409 -58.00 56.21 -63.60
C GLU A 409 -56.72 56.65 -62.89
N SER A 410 -56.76 57.82 -62.25
CA SER A 410 -55.64 58.35 -61.48
C SER A 410 -55.34 57.43 -60.29
N ILE A 411 -56.36 57.03 -59.52
CA ILE A 411 -56.20 56.09 -58.40
C ILE A 411 -55.61 54.75 -58.85
N ALA A 412 -56.06 54.21 -59.99
CA ALA A 412 -55.55 52.96 -60.54
C ALA A 412 -54.07 53.05 -60.93
N LYS A 413 -53.67 54.12 -61.62
CA LYS A 413 -52.28 54.37 -62.00
C LYS A 413 -51.38 54.57 -60.79
N LEU A 414 -51.86 55.28 -59.77
CA LEU A 414 -51.13 55.45 -58.52
C LEU A 414 -50.98 54.11 -57.81
N HIS A 415 -52.06 53.37 -57.59
CA HIS A 415 -52.01 52.06 -56.93
C HIS A 415 -50.98 51.11 -57.60
N GLU A 416 -50.89 51.09 -58.93
CA GLU A 416 -49.89 50.31 -59.67
C GLU A 416 -48.44 50.76 -59.44
N GLN A 417 -48.19 52.08 -59.30
CA GLN A 417 -46.85 52.61 -59.01
C GLN A 417 -46.40 52.34 -57.57
N LEU A 418 -47.32 52.26 -56.62
CA LEU A 418 -47.00 52.16 -55.18
C LEU A 418 -46.68 50.73 -54.72
N ILE A 419 -47.20 49.70 -55.40
CA ILE A 419 -47.05 48.29 -55.02
C ILE A 419 -45.61 47.76 -55.17
N ASN A 420 -44.81 48.38 -56.02
CA ASN A 420 -43.46 47.89 -56.32
C ASN A 420 -42.38 48.32 -55.29
N ASN A 421 -42.69 49.26 -54.38
CA ASN A 421 -41.72 49.80 -53.42
C ASN A 421 -42.12 49.50 -51.98
N ASN A 422 -41.18 48.95 -51.20
CA ASN A 422 -41.29 48.46 -49.82
C ASN A 422 -42.15 49.33 -48.86
N ASN A 423 -43.48 49.16 -48.79
CA ASN A 423 -44.43 49.66 -47.77
C ASN A 423 -44.36 51.16 -47.34
N VAL A 424 -43.40 51.92 -47.82
CA VAL A 424 -43.08 53.31 -47.49
C VAL A 424 -42.69 54.04 -48.76
N ILE A 425 -43.19 55.26 -48.90
CA ILE A 425 -43.16 56.00 -50.15
C ILE A 425 -42.74 57.42 -49.85
N ASP A 426 -41.84 57.93 -50.69
CA ASP A 426 -41.46 59.34 -50.68
C ASP A 426 -42.64 60.18 -51.18
N PHE A 427 -43.24 60.93 -50.27
CA PHE A 427 -44.44 61.73 -50.50
C PHE A 427 -44.18 62.86 -51.50
N HIS A 428 -42.97 63.44 -51.50
CA HIS A 428 -42.60 64.49 -52.46
C HIS A 428 -42.67 63.97 -53.90
N THR A 429 -41.99 62.84 -54.15
CA THR A 429 -41.99 62.19 -55.48
C THR A 429 -43.41 61.78 -55.89
N PHE A 430 -44.18 61.25 -54.93
CA PHE A 430 -45.55 60.83 -55.15
C PHE A 430 -46.47 61.98 -55.59
N ILE A 431 -46.51 63.08 -54.83
CA ILE A 431 -47.36 64.22 -55.12
C ILE A 431 -46.94 64.92 -56.41
N THR A 432 -45.64 65.09 -56.65
CA THR A 432 -45.15 65.68 -57.90
C THR A 432 -45.69 64.93 -59.13
N GLN A 433 -45.65 63.60 -59.10
CA GLN A 433 -46.19 62.77 -60.18
C GLN A 433 -47.72 62.83 -60.27
N LEU A 434 -48.41 62.83 -59.13
CA LEU A 434 -49.88 62.94 -59.08
C LEU A 434 -50.36 64.25 -59.74
N ILE A 435 -49.76 65.37 -59.35
CA ILE A 435 -50.10 66.69 -59.88
C ILE A 435 -49.84 66.74 -61.38
N HIS A 436 -48.66 66.27 -61.82
CA HIS A 436 -48.32 66.20 -63.24
C HIS A 436 -49.33 65.35 -64.05
N ASN A 437 -49.77 64.23 -63.50
CA ASN A 437 -50.75 63.36 -64.15
C ASN A 437 -52.14 64.02 -64.23
N ILE A 438 -52.59 64.67 -63.16
CA ILE A 438 -53.87 65.40 -63.13
C ILE A 438 -53.84 66.56 -64.12
N THR A 439 -52.78 67.37 -64.14
CA THR A 439 -52.65 68.51 -65.05
C THR A 439 -52.65 68.08 -66.51
N ASN A 440 -51.91 67.02 -66.84
CA ASN A 440 -51.88 66.48 -68.20
C ASN A 440 -53.25 65.91 -68.62
N SER A 441 -53.98 65.27 -67.69
CA SER A 441 -55.32 64.73 -67.94
C SER A 441 -56.37 65.82 -68.21
N ILE A 442 -56.28 66.95 -67.51
CA ILE A 442 -57.28 68.03 -67.61
C ILE A 442 -57.00 68.95 -68.81
N PHE A 443 -55.73 69.32 -69.04
CA PHE A 443 -55.38 70.34 -70.05
C PHE A 443 -54.83 69.77 -71.37
N GLY A 444 -54.44 68.49 -71.41
CA GLY A 444 -53.90 67.84 -72.60
C GLY A 444 -52.78 68.66 -73.28
N ALA A 445 -52.84 68.78 -74.62
CA ALA A 445 -51.87 69.51 -75.44
C ALA A 445 -51.84 71.05 -75.22
N LYS A 446 -52.68 71.61 -74.34
CA LYS A 446 -52.65 73.03 -73.94
C LYS A 446 -51.88 73.28 -72.62
N SER A 447 -51.21 72.25 -72.08
CA SER A 447 -50.43 72.27 -70.83
C SER A 447 -49.36 73.39 -70.75
N GLY A 448 -48.82 73.86 -71.88
CA GLY A 448 -47.77 74.89 -71.91
C GLY A 448 -48.14 76.29 -71.39
N LYS A 449 -49.37 76.51 -70.91
CA LYS A 449 -49.82 77.77 -70.28
C LYS A 449 -50.05 77.70 -68.77
N LEU A 450 -49.69 76.57 -68.14
CA LEU A 450 -49.85 76.35 -66.70
C LEU A 450 -48.47 76.27 -66.02
N LEU A 451 -48.24 77.12 -65.03
CA LEU A 451 -47.06 77.06 -64.17
C LEU A 451 -47.45 76.46 -62.81
N THR A 452 -46.82 75.35 -62.45
CA THR A 452 -47.02 74.66 -61.16
C THR A 452 -45.80 74.88 -60.27
N HIS A 453 -45.98 75.53 -59.12
CA HIS A 453 -44.96 75.62 -58.08
C HIS A 453 -45.32 74.65 -56.94
N LEU A 454 -44.40 73.77 -56.57
CA LEU A 454 -44.57 72.76 -55.52
C LEU A 454 -43.54 73.00 -54.42
N ASP A 455 -44.00 73.22 -53.19
CA ASP A 455 -43.14 73.39 -52.01
C ASP A 455 -43.41 72.30 -50.97
N ILE A 456 -42.95 71.08 -51.28
CA ILE A 456 -43.31 69.89 -50.52
C ILE A 456 -42.09 69.40 -49.72
N GLU A 457 -42.23 69.28 -48.41
CA GLU A 457 -41.19 68.70 -47.55
C GLU A 457 -41.03 67.19 -47.82
N GLN A 458 -39.79 66.70 -47.74
CA GLN A 458 -39.50 65.30 -48.01
C GLN A 458 -39.96 64.41 -46.83
N VAL A 459 -41.16 63.86 -46.96
CA VAL A 459 -41.78 63.00 -45.93
C VAL A 459 -41.94 61.58 -46.46
N ILE A 460 -41.62 60.59 -45.62
CA ILE A 460 -41.88 59.19 -45.91
C ILE A 460 -43.23 58.81 -45.31
N VAL A 461 -44.16 58.35 -46.15
CA VAL A 461 -45.52 57.97 -45.75
C VAL A 461 -45.71 56.47 -45.99
N THR A 462 -46.39 55.79 -45.07
CA THR A 462 -46.74 54.37 -45.24
C THR A 462 -47.83 54.20 -46.29
N SER A 463 -47.79 53.09 -47.03
CA SER A 463 -48.72 52.83 -48.15
C SER A 463 -50.21 52.91 -47.78
N GLU A 464 -50.55 52.70 -46.51
CA GLU A 464 -51.91 52.76 -45.98
C GLU A 464 -52.54 54.16 -46.08
N TYR A 465 -51.76 55.24 -45.96
CA TYR A 465 -52.26 56.62 -45.99
C TYR A 465 -52.25 57.25 -47.38
N ILE A 466 -51.62 56.61 -48.36
CA ILE A 466 -51.35 57.25 -49.64
C ILE A 466 -52.60 57.35 -50.50
N LEU A 467 -53.43 56.30 -50.51
CA LEU A 467 -54.69 56.31 -51.24
C LEU A 467 -55.63 57.46 -50.79
N PRO A 468 -55.93 57.65 -49.49
CA PRO A 468 -56.76 58.76 -49.05
C PRO A 468 -56.10 60.14 -49.30
N LEU A 469 -54.79 60.28 -49.14
CA LEU A 469 -54.09 61.54 -49.46
C LEU A 469 -54.15 61.88 -50.95
N ALA A 470 -53.96 60.88 -51.81
CA ALA A 470 -54.06 61.02 -53.26
C ALA A 470 -55.45 61.50 -53.69
N LEU A 471 -56.50 60.95 -53.06
CA LEU A 471 -57.87 61.34 -53.27
C LEU A 471 -58.10 62.81 -52.88
N ILE A 472 -57.71 63.20 -51.66
CA ILE A 472 -57.88 64.57 -51.16
C ILE A 472 -57.20 65.57 -52.10
N ILE A 473 -55.97 65.28 -52.50
CA ILE A 473 -55.17 66.18 -53.35
C ILE A 473 -55.74 66.24 -54.77
N ASN A 474 -56.23 65.11 -55.30
CA ASN A 474 -56.90 65.10 -56.59
C ASN A 474 -58.17 65.97 -56.57
N GLU A 475 -59.02 65.81 -55.56
CA GLU A 475 -60.22 66.65 -55.38
C GLU A 475 -59.85 68.12 -55.22
N TRP A 476 -58.83 68.41 -54.42
CA TRP A 476 -58.41 69.78 -54.16
C TRP A 476 -57.93 70.47 -55.43
N ILE A 477 -57.08 69.79 -56.21
CA ILE A 477 -56.50 70.33 -57.43
C ILE A 477 -57.55 70.44 -58.54
N THR A 478 -58.38 69.40 -58.74
CA THR A 478 -59.46 69.44 -59.73
C THR A 478 -60.46 70.55 -59.44
N ASN A 479 -60.86 70.74 -58.17
CA ASN A 479 -61.73 71.86 -57.77
C ASN A 479 -61.04 73.22 -57.98
N THR A 480 -59.75 73.33 -57.68
CA THR A 480 -58.98 74.55 -57.93
C THR A 480 -59.03 74.91 -59.42
N PHE A 481 -58.80 73.95 -60.31
CA PHE A 481 -58.86 74.18 -61.76
C PHE A 481 -60.24 74.56 -62.29
N LYS A 482 -61.31 74.05 -61.69
CA LYS A 482 -62.68 74.35 -62.13
C LYS A 482 -63.15 75.75 -61.77
N TYR A 483 -62.74 76.25 -60.61
CA TYR A 483 -63.31 77.47 -60.04
C TYR A 483 -62.35 78.66 -60.03
N ALA A 484 -61.05 78.46 -60.24
CA ALA A 484 -60.09 79.56 -60.33
C ALA A 484 -60.30 80.36 -61.64
N GLN A 485 -60.64 81.64 -61.53
CA GLN A 485 -60.72 82.55 -62.68
C GLN A 485 -59.32 83.10 -63.01
N PRO A 486 -58.87 83.05 -64.29
CA PRO A 486 -57.56 83.57 -64.66
C PRO A 486 -57.52 85.10 -64.55
N THR A 487 -56.56 85.64 -63.81
CA THR A 487 -56.27 87.08 -63.75
C THR A 487 -55.30 87.55 -64.85
N SER A 488 -54.75 86.63 -65.67
CA SER A 488 -53.91 86.92 -66.85
C SER A 488 -53.92 85.74 -67.85
N ASP A 489 -53.29 85.90 -69.04
CA ASP A 489 -53.16 84.85 -70.08
C ASP A 489 -52.37 83.60 -69.64
N VAL A 490 -51.85 83.59 -68.40
CA VAL A 490 -51.20 82.45 -67.73
C VAL A 490 -51.89 82.22 -66.39
N THR A 491 -52.34 80.98 -66.15
CA THR A 491 -52.87 80.57 -64.84
C THR A 491 -51.71 80.06 -64.00
N GLU A 492 -51.44 80.72 -62.88
CA GLU A 492 -50.38 80.34 -61.95
C GLU A 492 -51.00 79.63 -60.75
N ILE A 493 -50.57 78.40 -60.46
CA ILE A 493 -51.05 77.65 -59.30
C ILE A 493 -49.91 77.48 -58.33
N VAL A 494 -50.10 78.10 -57.17
CA VAL A 494 -49.26 77.90 -55.99
C VAL A 494 -49.94 76.85 -55.13
N THR A 495 -49.44 75.62 -55.18
CA THR A 495 -49.80 74.59 -54.21
C THR A 495 -48.65 74.52 -53.22
N ILE A 496 -48.88 75.00 -52.00
CA ILE A 496 -47.94 74.86 -50.89
C ILE A 496 -48.04 73.41 -50.40
#